data_AF-W2CYT4-F1
#
_entry.id   AF-W2CYT4-F1
#
_cell.length_a   1.000
_cell.length_b   1.000
_cell.length_c   1.000
_cell.angle_alpha   90.00
_cell.angle_beta   90.00
_cell.angle_gamma   90.00
#
_symmetry.space_group_name_H-M   'P 1'
#
loop_
_entity.id
_entity.type
_entity.pdbx_description
1 polymer ?
#
loop_
_entity_poly.entity_id
_entity_poly.type
_entity_poly.pdbx_seq_one_letter_code
_entity_poly.pdbx_strand_id
1 'polypeptide(L)'
;MDKDLEIKTVGQKKLDNAMHVTYHTEMHGILKSADQAKTGIPAEIMTDYNGGITEETELNREAQADALTAELVKADTARDRAVQYFFAAVRAARLSPDEAVQKAAAALMPTVSVYSGAPTEAADRETALISGLVVDLKKAELTAHLTTLHLADLPAKLEALNKAFSDLATKRSDGRAATKLPLASKVRPRTDAAYERILFTLRSNYLFGSTPIEKPAIEALAARLNQRAAELDAAWKQSAAQKKRAPRKPSVPKEPKQPKEPKDPKDPKQPKDPKKPGGGDPKEPKDPKDPKKPGGGSGEQPQPGGEKPKKPGGDGNPDIHLPEE
;
A
#
# COMPACT_ATOMS: atom_id res chain seq x y z
N MET A 1 11.60 12.33 53.28
CA MET A 1 11.66 11.28 52.24
C MET A 1 11.44 11.98 50.92
N ASP A 2 12.41 11.91 50.01
CA ASP A 2 12.24 12.50 48.68
C ASP A 2 11.07 11.81 47.98
N LYS A 3 10.24 12.59 47.30
CA LYS A 3 9.04 12.12 46.62
C LYS A 3 9.45 11.27 45.42
N ASP A 4 8.87 10.08 45.22
CA ASP A 4 9.16 9.28 44.04
C ASP A 4 8.73 10.01 42.75
N LEU A 5 9.61 10.05 41.74
CA LEU A 5 9.31 10.61 40.43
C LEU A 5 8.40 9.66 39.64
N GLU A 6 7.10 9.96 39.58
CA GLU A 6 6.15 9.20 38.79
C GLU A 6 6.16 9.66 37.32
N ILE A 7 6.54 8.76 36.39
CA ILE A 7 6.35 8.96 34.95
C ILE A 7 5.42 7.87 34.43
N LYS A 8 4.24 8.27 33.98
CA LYS A 8 3.14 7.42 33.51
C LYS A 8 3.34 7.06 32.05
N THR A 9 3.26 5.78 31.76
CA THR A 9 3.22 5.26 30.39
C THR A 9 1.79 4.93 30.01
N VAL A 10 1.40 5.26 28.78
CA VAL A 10 0.16 4.71 28.20
C VAL A 10 0.40 3.23 27.91
N GLY A 11 -0.64 2.40 27.89
CA GLY A 11 -0.50 1.00 27.54
C GLY A 11 -0.06 0.80 26.08
N GLN A 12 1.24 0.92 25.80
CA GLN A 12 1.86 0.88 24.45
C GLN A 12 1.44 -0.35 23.65
N LYS A 13 1.31 -1.51 24.31
CA LYS A 13 0.85 -2.78 23.70
C LYS A 13 -0.59 -2.74 23.18
N LYS A 14 -1.41 -1.78 23.63
CA LYS A 14 -2.81 -1.61 23.20
C LYS A 14 -2.97 -0.65 22.03
N LEU A 15 -1.91 0.07 21.66
CA LEU A 15 -1.90 1.01 20.55
C LEU A 15 -1.70 0.25 19.23
N ASP A 16 -2.47 0.62 18.21
CA ASP A 16 -2.18 0.22 16.83
C ASP A 16 -0.87 0.88 16.34
N ASN A 17 -0.36 0.48 15.17
CA ASN A 17 0.94 0.97 14.69
C ASN A 17 0.97 2.50 14.51
N ALA A 18 -0.12 3.10 14.03
CA ALA A 18 -0.21 4.55 13.84
C ALA A 18 -0.19 5.28 15.18
N MET A 19 -0.98 4.81 16.15
CA MET A 19 -1.03 5.42 17.47
C MET A 19 0.25 5.21 18.27
N HIS A 20 0.91 4.06 18.09
CA HIS A 20 2.19 3.77 18.70
C HIS A 20 3.26 4.74 18.25
N VAL A 21 3.42 4.92 16.92
CA VAL A 21 4.41 5.85 16.39
C VAL A 21 4.09 7.30 16.77
N THR A 22 2.80 7.71 16.79
CA THR A 22 2.40 9.04 17.27
C THR A 22 2.77 9.26 18.73
N TYR A 23 2.47 8.29 19.61
CA TYR A 23 2.83 8.38 21.03
C TYR A 23 4.34 8.61 21.18
N HIS A 24 5.17 7.78 20.55
CA HIS A 24 6.61 7.91 20.68
C HIS A 24 7.18 9.17 20.05
N THR A 25 6.64 9.61 18.90
CA THR A 25 7.03 10.86 18.24
C THR A 25 6.81 12.07 19.16
N GLU A 26 5.67 12.13 19.83
CA GLU A 26 5.35 13.23 20.73
C GLU A 26 6.17 13.20 22.02
N MET A 27 6.38 12.01 22.60
CA MET A 27 7.27 11.85 23.76
C MET A 27 8.71 12.25 23.41
N HIS A 28 9.20 11.85 22.23
CA HIS A 28 10.52 12.25 21.74
C HIS A 28 10.63 13.76 21.54
N GLY A 29 9.59 14.42 21.01
CA GLY A 29 9.54 15.87 20.88
C GLY A 29 9.71 16.59 22.23
N ILE A 30 9.03 16.09 23.27
CA ILE A 30 9.17 16.62 24.65
C ILE A 30 10.59 16.41 25.17
N LEU A 31 11.13 15.19 25.04
CA LEU A 31 12.49 14.83 25.49
C LEU A 31 13.56 15.68 24.80
N LYS A 32 13.43 15.88 23.47
CA LYS A 32 14.35 16.69 22.68
C LYS A 32 14.31 18.18 23.05
N SER A 33 13.17 18.68 23.50
CA SER A 33 13.03 20.07 23.96
C SER A 33 13.66 20.34 25.33
N ALA A 34 13.99 19.29 26.09
CA ALA A 34 14.61 19.40 27.39
C ALA A 34 16.13 19.60 27.28
N ASP A 35 16.70 20.30 28.26
CA ASP A 35 18.15 20.36 28.40
C ASP A 35 18.68 19.00 28.85
N GLN A 36 19.38 18.34 27.93
CA GLN A 36 19.90 16.98 28.11
C GLN A 36 21.00 16.94 29.19
N ALA A 37 21.78 18.02 29.36
CA ALA A 37 22.82 18.10 30.39
C ALA A 37 22.20 18.20 31.79
N LYS A 38 21.09 18.93 31.92
CA LYS A 38 20.36 19.08 33.19
C LYS A 38 19.51 17.87 33.56
N THR A 39 19.13 17.05 32.59
CA THR A 39 18.33 15.83 32.81
C THR A 39 19.19 14.57 32.84
N GLY A 40 20.43 14.65 32.35
CA GLY A 40 21.41 13.57 32.31
C GLY A 40 21.01 12.42 31.38
N ILE A 41 20.21 12.70 30.35
CA ILE A 41 19.85 11.70 29.34
C ILE A 41 21.02 11.56 28.34
N PRO A 42 21.56 10.35 28.13
CA PRO A 42 22.62 10.12 27.14
C PRO A 42 22.13 10.35 25.71
N ALA A 43 22.93 11.04 24.91
CA ALA A 43 22.65 11.29 23.48
C ALA A 43 22.46 9.98 22.68
N GLU A 44 23.23 8.94 23.01
CA GLU A 44 23.15 7.63 22.34
C GLU A 44 21.75 7.01 22.48
N ILE A 45 21.13 7.11 23.66
CA ILE A 45 19.79 6.55 23.91
C ILE A 45 18.73 7.36 23.15
N MET A 46 18.88 8.68 23.06
CA MET A 46 18.00 9.53 22.25
C MET A 46 18.11 9.21 20.76
N THR A 47 19.32 8.93 20.25
CA THR A 47 19.54 8.53 18.85
C THR A 47 18.92 7.16 18.56
N ASP A 48 19.12 6.16 19.42
CA ASP A 48 18.50 4.82 19.28
C ASP A 48 16.96 4.92 19.29
N TYR A 49 16.42 5.71 20.22
CA TYR A 49 14.99 5.93 20.32
C TYR A 49 14.41 6.60 19.06
N ASN A 50 15.05 7.65 18.55
CA ASN A 50 14.63 8.31 17.31
C ASN A 50 14.77 7.41 16.07
N GLY A 51 15.79 6.54 16.04
CA GLY A 51 15.95 5.52 15.01
C GLY A 51 14.76 4.54 14.99
N GLY A 52 14.34 4.05 16.16
CA GLY A 52 13.12 3.25 16.31
C GLY A 52 11.86 3.94 15.81
N ILE A 53 11.65 5.20 16.19
CA ILE A 53 10.50 6.02 15.74
C ILE A 53 10.51 6.19 14.22
N THR A 54 11.68 6.43 13.63
CA THR A 54 11.83 6.62 12.18
C THR A 54 11.44 5.35 11.42
N GLU A 55 11.97 4.19 11.83
CA GLU A 55 11.63 2.90 11.23
C GLU A 55 10.13 2.57 11.41
N GLU A 56 9.52 2.86 12.57
CA GLU A 56 8.08 2.70 12.75
C GLU A 56 7.24 3.63 11.88
N THR A 57 7.72 4.85 11.65
CA THR A 57 7.06 5.84 10.78
C THR A 57 7.04 5.34 9.34
N GLU A 58 8.17 4.81 8.87
CA GLU A 58 8.28 4.20 7.55
C GLU A 58 7.38 2.96 7.43
N LEU A 59 7.36 2.10 8.46
CA LEU A 59 6.50 0.92 8.49
C LEU A 59 5.02 1.24 8.45
N ASN A 60 4.60 2.28 9.18
CA ASN A 60 3.23 2.75 9.15
C ASN A 60 2.86 3.32 7.76
N ARG A 61 3.82 3.96 7.07
CA ARG A 61 3.63 4.44 5.69
C ARG A 61 3.44 3.29 4.70
N GLU A 62 4.20 2.21 4.82
CA GLU A 62 4.06 1.02 3.96
C GLU A 62 2.73 0.30 4.21
N ALA A 63 2.34 0.10 5.47
CA ALA A 63 1.04 -0.48 5.81
C ALA A 63 -0.13 0.38 5.26
N GLN A 64 0.05 1.71 5.21
CA GLN A 64 -0.89 2.59 4.51
C GLN A 64 -0.79 2.44 2.99
N ALA A 65 0.38 2.23 2.39
CA ALA A 65 0.52 2.00 0.95
C ALA A 65 -0.24 0.75 0.46
N ASP A 66 -0.26 -0.32 1.25
CA ASP A 66 -1.07 -1.51 0.99
C ASP A 66 -2.58 -1.21 1.06
N ALA A 67 -3.03 -0.50 2.11
CA ALA A 67 -4.42 -0.08 2.23
C ALA A 67 -4.84 0.87 1.09
N LEU A 68 -3.96 1.82 0.73
CA LEU A 68 -4.14 2.74 -0.39
C LEU A 68 -4.21 2.01 -1.73
N THR A 69 -3.55 0.86 -1.89
CA THR A 69 -3.66 0.06 -3.11
C THR A 69 -5.09 -0.48 -3.30
N ALA A 70 -5.71 -0.98 -2.23
CA ALA A 70 -7.10 -1.43 -2.29
C ALA A 70 -8.09 -0.26 -2.50
N GLU A 71 -7.83 0.90 -1.91
CA GLU A 71 -8.63 2.11 -2.13
C GLU A 71 -8.47 2.67 -3.54
N LEU A 72 -7.26 2.63 -4.10
CA LEU A 72 -6.98 3.03 -5.48
C LEU A 72 -7.76 2.18 -6.46
N VAL A 73 -7.77 0.85 -6.32
CA VAL A 73 -8.56 -0.04 -7.18
C VAL A 73 -10.06 0.29 -7.11
N LYS A 74 -10.57 0.66 -5.93
CA LYS A 74 -11.98 1.07 -5.78
C LYS A 74 -12.26 2.42 -6.43
N ALA A 75 -11.37 3.39 -6.25
CA ALA A 75 -11.49 4.71 -6.87
C ALA A 75 -11.42 4.60 -8.40
N ASP A 76 -10.52 3.75 -8.90
CA ASP A 76 -10.36 3.39 -10.30
C ASP A 76 -11.63 2.78 -10.89
N THR A 77 -12.14 1.73 -10.23
CA THR A 77 -13.41 1.10 -10.62
C THR A 77 -14.58 2.11 -10.62
N ALA A 78 -14.58 3.08 -9.70
CA ALA A 78 -15.64 4.07 -9.61
C ALA A 78 -15.59 5.09 -10.76
N ARG A 79 -14.40 5.59 -11.13
CA ARG A 79 -14.25 6.48 -12.29
C ARG A 79 -14.59 5.76 -13.60
N ASP A 80 -14.12 4.52 -13.77
CA ASP A 80 -14.44 3.69 -14.93
C ASP A 80 -15.94 3.50 -15.10
N ARG A 81 -16.63 3.12 -14.02
CA ARG A 81 -18.08 2.92 -14.05
C ARG A 81 -18.83 4.21 -14.39
N ALA A 82 -18.37 5.35 -13.90
CA ALA A 82 -19.01 6.64 -14.21
C ALA A 82 -18.86 7.01 -15.70
N VAL A 83 -17.67 6.79 -16.27
CA VAL A 83 -17.41 7.00 -17.71
C VAL A 83 -18.19 6.01 -18.57
N GLN A 84 -18.19 4.73 -18.21
CA GLN A 84 -18.95 3.70 -18.91
C GLN A 84 -20.46 3.95 -18.84
N TYR A 85 -20.97 4.38 -17.68
CA TYR A 85 -22.36 4.78 -17.51
C TYR A 85 -22.73 5.93 -18.44
N PHE A 86 -21.90 6.97 -18.52
CA PHE A 86 -22.09 8.07 -19.46
C PHE A 86 -22.20 7.57 -20.90
N PHE A 87 -21.25 6.74 -21.35
CA PHE A 87 -21.23 6.23 -22.72
C PHE A 87 -22.43 5.33 -23.01
N ALA A 88 -22.80 4.46 -22.09
CA ALA A 88 -23.96 3.59 -22.22
C ALA A 88 -25.27 4.40 -22.28
N ALA A 89 -25.43 5.39 -21.39
CA ALA A 89 -26.60 6.25 -21.34
C ALA A 89 -26.80 7.03 -22.65
N VAL A 90 -25.74 7.64 -23.18
CA VAL A 90 -25.80 8.36 -24.47
C VAL A 90 -26.13 7.40 -25.62
N ARG A 91 -25.48 6.23 -25.69
CA ARG A 91 -25.77 5.25 -26.75
C ARG A 91 -27.20 4.73 -26.71
N ALA A 92 -27.73 4.46 -25.53
CA ALA A 92 -29.12 4.04 -25.33
C ALA A 92 -30.11 5.15 -25.69
N ALA A 93 -29.85 6.39 -25.27
CA ALA A 93 -30.71 7.54 -25.52
C ALA A 93 -30.89 7.86 -27.02
N ARG A 94 -29.95 7.44 -27.90
CA ARG A 94 -30.12 7.54 -29.36
C ARG A 94 -31.25 6.67 -29.92
N LEU A 95 -31.63 5.61 -29.20
CA LEU A 95 -32.72 4.72 -29.56
C LEU A 95 -34.04 5.11 -28.87
N SER A 96 -34.05 6.24 -28.14
CA SER A 96 -35.24 6.74 -27.46
C SER A 96 -36.34 7.08 -28.47
N PRO A 97 -37.62 6.77 -28.15
CA PRO A 97 -38.75 7.24 -28.94
C PRO A 97 -39.04 8.74 -28.75
N ASP A 98 -38.43 9.38 -27.75
CA ASP A 98 -38.48 10.83 -27.53
C ASP A 98 -37.44 11.52 -28.44
N GLU A 99 -37.93 12.35 -29.37
CA GLU A 99 -37.12 13.06 -30.36
C GLU A 99 -36.13 14.06 -29.73
N ALA A 100 -36.50 14.70 -28.62
CA ALA A 100 -35.62 15.64 -27.92
C ALA A 100 -34.45 14.89 -27.26
N VAL A 101 -34.74 13.76 -26.62
CA VAL A 101 -33.72 12.88 -26.03
C VAL A 101 -32.80 12.31 -27.10
N GLN A 102 -33.36 11.84 -28.23
CA GLN A 102 -32.59 11.30 -29.34
C GLN A 102 -31.64 12.35 -29.95
N LYS A 103 -32.12 13.57 -30.21
CA LYS A 103 -31.31 14.68 -30.74
C LYS A 103 -30.19 15.08 -29.79
N ALA A 104 -30.49 15.20 -28.50
CA ALA A 104 -29.50 15.51 -27.47
C ALA A 104 -28.42 14.42 -27.37
N ALA A 105 -28.81 13.13 -27.44
CA ALA A 105 -27.88 12.02 -27.45
C ALA A 105 -26.99 12.00 -28.71
N ALA A 106 -27.55 12.31 -29.89
CA ALA A 106 -26.79 12.42 -31.12
C ALA A 106 -25.74 13.55 -31.05
N ALA A 107 -26.07 14.67 -30.41
CA ALA A 107 -25.13 15.78 -30.19
C ALA A 107 -23.99 15.44 -29.22
N LEU A 108 -24.21 14.52 -28.27
CA LEU A 108 -23.18 14.06 -27.32
C LEU A 108 -22.26 12.96 -27.88
N MET A 109 -22.66 12.29 -28.97
CA MET A 109 -21.89 11.18 -29.55
C MET A 109 -20.47 11.52 -30.02
N PRO A 110 -20.18 12.69 -30.62
CA PRO A 110 -18.81 13.05 -30.97
C PRO A 110 -17.89 13.02 -29.74
N THR A 111 -18.34 13.58 -28.60
CA THR A 111 -17.62 13.53 -27.34
C THR A 111 -17.44 12.08 -26.85
N VAL A 112 -18.51 11.26 -26.89
CA VAL A 112 -18.41 9.83 -26.53
C VAL A 112 -17.40 9.08 -27.41
N SER A 113 -17.31 9.42 -28.70
CA SER A 113 -16.37 8.77 -29.63
C SER A 113 -14.92 9.10 -29.28
N VAL A 114 -14.62 10.37 -29.01
CA VAL A 114 -13.26 10.85 -28.69
C VAL A 114 -12.71 10.18 -27.44
N TYR A 115 -13.54 10.00 -26.40
CA TYR A 115 -13.10 9.46 -25.11
C TYR A 115 -13.38 7.96 -24.93
N SER A 116 -13.86 7.26 -25.95
CA SER A 116 -14.32 5.87 -25.85
C SER A 116 -13.27 4.88 -25.31
N GLY A 117 -11.98 5.15 -25.54
CA GLY A 117 -10.85 4.34 -25.05
C GLY A 117 -10.34 4.70 -23.66
N ALA A 118 -10.84 5.79 -23.03
CA ALA A 118 -10.32 6.27 -21.75
C ALA A 118 -10.28 5.19 -20.65
N PRO A 119 -11.33 4.37 -20.42
CA PRO A 119 -11.34 3.36 -19.35
C PRO A 119 -10.35 2.19 -19.54
N THR A 120 -9.68 2.10 -20.70
CA THR A 120 -8.74 1.00 -21.01
C THR A 120 -7.28 1.46 -21.06
N GLU A 121 -7.03 2.75 -20.82
CA GLU A 121 -5.70 3.35 -20.86
C GLU A 121 -4.96 3.16 -19.53
N ALA A 122 -3.65 3.42 -19.55
CA ALA A 122 -2.88 3.48 -18.31
C ALA A 122 -3.41 4.59 -17.39
N ALA A 123 -3.38 4.38 -16.08
CA ALA A 123 -4.01 5.25 -15.07
C ALA A 123 -3.70 6.75 -15.23
N ASP A 124 -2.46 7.12 -15.56
CA ASP A 124 -2.07 8.53 -15.76
C ASP A 124 -2.73 9.13 -17.01
N ARG A 125 -2.79 8.34 -18.09
CA ARG A 125 -3.41 8.73 -19.36
C ARG A 125 -4.93 8.76 -19.26
N GLU A 126 -5.53 7.78 -18.59
CA GLU A 126 -6.94 7.78 -18.23
C GLU A 126 -7.31 9.04 -17.42
N THR A 127 -6.51 9.39 -16.40
CA THR A 127 -6.72 10.59 -15.58
C THR A 127 -6.75 11.86 -16.41
N ALA A 128 -5.85 11.99 -17.38
CA ALA A 128 -5.81 13.12 -18.32
C ALA A 128 -7.04 13.12 -19.25
N LEU A 129 -7.43 11.96 -19.79
CA LEU A 129 -8.59 11.82 -20.66
C LEU A 129 -9.91 12.13 -19.93
N ILE A 130 -10.09 11.67 -18.69
CA ILE A 130 -11.27 12.00 -17.87
C ILE A 130 -11.31 13.49 -17.56
N SER A 131 -10.16 14.11 -17.31
CA SER A 131 -10.09 15.58 -17.13
C SER A 131 -10.52 16.33 -18.38
N GLY A 132 -10.06 15.89 -19.56
CA GLY A 132 -10.50 16.42 -20.85
C GLY A 132 -12.00 16.25 -21.09
N LEU A 133 -12.53 15.06 -20.81
CA LEU A 133 -13.95 14.76 -20.91
C LEU A 133 -14.78 15.72 -20.03
N VAL A 134 -14.38 15.91 -18.77
CA VAL A 134 -15.07 16.85 -17.86
C VAL A 134 -15.07 18.28 -18.41
N VAL A 135 -13.94 18.75 -18.97
CA VAL A 135 -13.86 20.07 -19.60
C VAL A 135 -14.83 20.19 -20.77
N ASP A 136 -14.89 19.18 -21.64
CA ASP A 136 -15.80 19.18 -22.78
C ASP A 136 -17.27 19.15 -22.33
N LEU A 137 -17.62 18.30 -21.36
CA LEU A 137 -18.99 18.18 -20.85
C LEU A 137 -19.49 19.45 -20.13
N LYS A 138 -18.58 20.30 -19.64
CA LYS A 138 -18.92 21.59 -19.01
C LYS A 138 -19.12 22.72 -20.03
N LYS A 139 -18.84 22.51 -21.32
CA LYS A 139 -19.11 23.51 -22.37
C LYS A 139 -20.62 23.76 -22.46
N ALA A 140 -21.01 25.03 -22.55
CA ALA A 140 -22.41 25.46 -22.55
C ALA A 140 -23.28 24.72 -23.59
N GLU A 141 -22.70 24.40 -24.75
CA GLU A 141 -23.33 23.65 -25.83
C GLU A 141 -23.74 22.23 -25.42
N LEU A 142 -22.97 21.56 -24.55
CA LEU A 142 -23.24 20.19 -24.11
C LEU A 142 -24.10 20.15 -22.83
N THR A 143 -24.07 21.20 -22.00
CA THR A 143 -24.82 21.26 -20.74
C THR A 143 -26.33 21.12 -20.94
N ALA A 144 -26.86 21.72 -22.00
CA ALA A 144 -28.29 21.59 -22.36
C ALA A 144 -28.65 20.13 -22.69
N HIS A 145 -27.82 19.46 -23.50
CA HIS A 145 -28.02 18.07 -23.87
C HIS A 145 -27.90 17.11 -22.67
N LEU A 146 -26.96 17.36 -21.76
CA LEU A 146 -26.83 16.61 -20.52
C LEU A 146 -28.08 16.77 -19.63
N THR A 147 -28.68 17.96 -19.60
CA THR A 147 -29.92 18.20 -18.86
C THR A 147 -31.09 17.40 -19.44
N THR A 148 -31.23 17.38 -20.77
CA THR A 148 -32.24 16.56 -21.47
C THR A 148 -32.09 15.06 -21.18
N LEU A 149 -30.85 14.58 -21.01
CA LEU A 149 -30.58 13.17 -20.68
C LEU A 149 -30.60 12.87 -19.18
N HIS A 150 -30.92 13.85 -18.32
CA HIS A 150 -30.86 13.74 -16.85
C HIS A 150 -29.45 13.38 -16.32
N LEU A 151 -28.41 13.93 -16.95
CA LEU A 151 -26.99 13.72 -16.64
C LEU A 151 -26.28 15.01 -16.22
N ALA A 152 -27.02 16.05 -15.83
CA ALA A 152 -26.46 17.37 -15.49
C ALA A 152 -25.40 17.33 -14.37
N ASP A 153 -25.55 16.44 -13.39
CA ASP A 153 -24.62 16.30 -12.26
C ASP A 153 -23.38 15.45 -12.58
N LEU A 154 -23.38 14.75 -13.72
CA LEU A 154 -22.34 13.79 -14.07
C LEU A 154 -20.95 14.40 -14.22
N PRO A 155 -20.77 15.60 -14.82
CA PRO A 155 -19.44 16.22 -14.94
C PRO A 155 -18.81 16.52 -13.58
N ALA A 156 -19.59 17.04 -12.62
CA ALA A 156 -19.11 17.30 -11.27
C ALA A 156 -18.76 16.00 -10.53
N LYS A 157 -19.54 14.94 -10.74
CA LYS A 157 -19.26 13.62 -10.17
C LYS A 157 -17.99 12.98 -10.74
N LEU A 158 -17.79 13.07 -12.06
CA LEU A 158 -16.57 12.59 -12.73
C LEU A 158 -15.34 13.36 -12.24
N GLU A 159 -15.44 14.68 -12.10
CA GLU A 159 -14.36 15.52 -11.55
C GLU A 159 -13.97 15.10 -10.13
N ALA A 160 -14.95 14.91 -9.25
CA ALA A 160 -14.71 14.48 -7.87
C ALA A 160 -14.07 13.09 -7.81
N LEU A 161 -14.54 12.13 -8.62
CA LEU A 161 -13.98 10.78 -8.70
C LEU A 161 -12.55 10.78 -9.23
N ASN A 162 -12.28 11.54 -10.30
CA ASN A 162 -10.95 11.64 -10.89
C ASN A 162 -9.97 12.31 -9.93
N LYS A 163 -10.41 13.36 -9.22
CA LYS A 163 -9.60 14.01 -8.19
C LYS A 163 -9.29 13.06 -7.03
N ALA A 164 -10.28 12.31 -6.54
CA ALA A 164 -10.07 11.35 -5.45
C ALA A 164 -9.05 10.27 -5.83
N PHE A 165 -9.09 9.78 -7.07
CA PHE A 165 -8.07 8.85 -7.58
C PHE A 165 -6.67 9.50 -7.58
N SER A 166 -6.52 10.69 -8.18
CA SER A 166 -5.24 11.38 -8.26
C SER A 166 -4.63 11.65 -6.88
N ASP A 167 -5.45 12.09 -5.91
CA ASP A 167 -5.01 12.32 -4.54
C ASP A 167 -4.49 11.04 -3.87
N LEU A 168 -5.16 9.89 -4.10
CA LEU A 168 -4.72 8.58 -3.61
C LEU A 168 -3.45 8.09 -4.32
N ALA A 169 -3.32 8.35 -5.62
CA ALA A 169 -2.20 7.92 -6.43
C ALA A 169 -0.91 8.62 -6.00
N THR A 170 -0.97 9.94 -5.76
CA THR A 170 0.13 10.73 -5.20
C THR A 170 0.53 10.21 -3.82
N LYS A 171 -0.43 10.02 -2.91
CA LYS A 171 -0.15 9.49 -1.55
C LYS A 171 0.55 8.13 -1.58
N ARG A 172 0.16 7.23 -2.50
CA ARG A 172 0.82 5.92 -2.65
C ARG A 172 2.23 6.06 -3.23
N SER A 173 2.45 6.98 -4.16
CA SER A 173 3.78 7.22 -4.75
C SER A 173 4.77 7.71 -3.70
N ASP A 174 4.36 8.66 -2.86
CA ASP A 174 5.15 9.14 -1.71
C ASP A 174 5.40 8.04 -0.67
N GLY A 175 4.49 7.07 -0.60
CA GLY A 175 4.59 5.85 0.20
C GLY A 175 5.72 4.92 -0.23
N ARG A 176 5.73 4.55 -1.53
CA ARG A 176 6.61 3.51 -2.10
C ARG A 176 8.05 3.93 -2.39
N ALA A 177 8.38 5.23 -2.34
CA ALA A 177 9.76 5.69 -2.49
C ALA A 177 10.69 5.19 -1.35
N ALA A 178 10.11 4.60 -0.31
CA ALA A 178 10.74 3.80 0.73
C ALA A 178 10.07 2.40 0.64
N THR A 179 10.68 1.21 0.67
CA THR A 179 11.98 0.73 1.15
C THR A 179 11.98 -0.83 1.00
N LYS A 180 13.05 -1.52 1.45
CA LYS A 180 12.92 -2.85 2.09
C LYS A 180 12.91 -2.63 3.61
N LEU A 181 11.74 -2.63 4.26
CA LEU A 181 11.63 -2.34 5.71
C LEU A 181 11.66 -3.61 6.60
N PRO A 182 12.16 -3.48 7.86
CA PRO A 182 12.06 -4.53 8.88
C PRO A 182 10.62 -4.72 9.40
N LEU A 183 10.33 -5.82 10.10
CA LEU A 183 8.98 -6.09 10.63
C LEU A 183 8.63 -5.22 11.85
N ALA A 184 7.40 -4.68 11.91
CA ALA A 184 6.90 -3.91 13.06
C ALA A 184 6.96 -4.69 14.39
N SER A 185 6.85 -6.02 14.36
CA SER A 185 7.01 -6.89 15.54
C SER A 185 8.42 -6.90 16.13
N LYS A 186 9.42 -6.41 15.39
CA LYS A 186 10.80 -6.24 15.84
C LYS A 186 11.11 -4.80 16.20
N VAL A 187 10.59 -3.84 15.44
CA VAL A 187 10.87 -2.42 15.66
C VAL A 187 10.15 -1.89 16.91
N ARG A 188 8.85 -2.19 17.10
CA ARG A 188 8.08 -1.67 18.26
C ARG A 188 8.69 -2.01 19.62
N PRO A 189 9.06 -3.28 19.91
CA PRO A 189 9.70 -3.59 21.19
C PRO A 189 11.05 -2.90 21.39
N ARG A 190 11.79 -2.59 20.31
CA ARG A 190 13.05 -1.86 20.41
C ARG A 190 12.80 -0.39 20.77
N THR A 191 11.83 0.25 20.12
CA THR A 191 11.41 1.62 20.44
C THR A 191 10.88 1.73 21.87
N ASP A 192 10.03 0.78 22.30
CA ASP A 192 9.55 0.69 23.69
C ASP A 192 10.72 0.57 24.67
N ALA A 193 11.67 -0.33 24.40
CA ALA A 193 12.83 -0.55 25.26
C ALA A 193 13.74 0.70 25.34
N ALA A 194 13.94 1.41 24.23
CA ALA A 194 14.69 2.65 24.22
C ALA A 194 14.00 3.74 25.05
N TYR A 195 12.66 3.87 24.94
CA TYR A 195 11.89 4.79 25.77
C TYR A 195 11.97 4.44 27.26
N GLU A 196 11.81 3.17 27.63
CA GLU A 196 11.93 2.72 29.02
C GLU A 196 13.33 2.98 29.60
N ARG A 197 14.40 2.84 28.80
CA ARG A 197 15.76 3.22 29.22
C ARG A 197 15.87 4.72 29.54
N ILE A 198 15.19 5.58 28.77
CA ILE A 198 15.13 7.01 29.05
C ILE A 198 14.38 7.27 30.36
N LEU A 199 13.22 6.65 30.56
CA LEU A 199 12.43 6.80 31.79
C LEU A 199 13.20 6.31 33.02
N PHE A 200 13.91 5.19 32.90
CA PHE A 200 14.77 4.67 33.95
C PHE A 200 15.90 5.65 34.28
N THR A 201 16.56 6.20 33.26
CA THR A 201 17.60 7.21 33.43
C THR A 201 17.09 8.44 34.16
N LEU A 202 15.92 8.95 33.80
CA LEU A 202 15.30 10.10 34.47
C LEU A 202 15.01 9.83 35.95
N ARG A 203 14.44 8.65 36.27
CA ARG A 203 14.18 8.23 37.66
C ARG A 203 15.48 8.08 38.46
N SER A 204 16.51 7.49 37.84
CA SER A 204 17.82 7.32 38.46
C SER A 204 18.51 8.67 38.74
N ASN A 205 18.53 9.57 37.75
CA ASN A 205 19.14 10.88 37.88
C ASN A 205 18.39 11.81 38.84
N TYR A 206 17.08 11.62 39.01
CA TYR A 206 16.32 12.35 40.02
C TYR A 206 16.77 12.01 41.45
N LEU A 207 17.09 10.74 41.71
CA LEU A 207 17.48 10.27 43.04
C LEU A 207 18.99 10.41 43.30
N PHE A 208 19.82 10.10 42.31
CA PHE A 208 21.27 9.95 42.45
C PHE A 208 22.09 10.95 41.61
N GLY A 209 21.42 11.82 40.85
CA GLY A 209 22.08 12.78 39.97
C GLY A 209 22.93 13.77 40.75
N SER A 210 24.07 14.13 40.15
CA SER A 210 24.98 15.16 40.63
C SER A 210 25.09 16.27 39.58
N THR A 211 25.53 17.47 39.99
CA THR A 211 25.73 18.61 39.09
C THR A 211 26.48 18.19 37.82
N PRO A 212 26.00 18.53 36.60
CA PRO A 212 25.00 19.56 36.27
C PRO A 212 23.53 19.10 36.28
N ILE A 213 23.21 17.90 36.77
CA ILE A 213 21.84 17.40 36.81
C ILE A 213 21.00 18.20 37.81
N GLU A 214 19.82 18.64 37.39
CA GLU A 214 18.91 19.47 38.18
C GLU A 214 17.59 18.73 38.43
N LYS A 215 17.30 18.40 39.71
CA LYS A 215 16.02 17.79 40.11
C LYS A 215 14.79 18.56 39.56
N PRO A 216 14.74 19.91 39.63
CA PRO A 216 13.60 20.67 39.08
C PRO A 216 13.42 20.52 37.57
N ALA A 217 14.52 20.35 36.81
CA ALA A 217 14.45 20.14 35.37
C ALA A 217 13.83 18.77 35.04
N ILE A 218 14.18 17.74 35.82
CA ILE A 218 13.61 16.39 35.67
C ILE A 218 12.13 16.38 36.07
N GLU A 219 11.74 17.06 37.16
CA GLU A 219 10.33 17.18 37.57
C GLU A 219 9.47 17.88 36.51
N ALA A 220 9.96 19.00 35.97
CA ALA A 220 9.27 19.72 34.90
C ALA A 220 9.11 18.86 33.64
N LEU A 221 10.15 18.09 33.28
CA LEU A 221 10.09 17.16 32.15
C LEU A 221 9.09 16.02 32.39
N ALA A 222 9.14 15.39 33.58
CA ALA A 222 8.20 14.33 33.96
C ALA A 222 6.75 14.82 33.95
N ALA A 223 6.49 16.04 34.44
CA ALA A 223 5.16 16.64 34.40
C ALA A 223 4.65 16.82 32.96
N ARG A 224 5.50 17.30 32.04
CA ARG A 224 5.15 17.43 30.61
C ARG A 224 4.87 16.08 29.95
N LEU A 225 5.71 15.08 30.19
CA LEU A 225 5.50 13.71 29.68
C LEU A 225 4.17 13.13 30.17
N ASN A 226 3.87 13.28 31.47
CA ASN A 226 2.64 12.80 32.07
C ASN A 226 1.40 13.50 31.52
N GLN A 227 1.46 14.83 31.37
CA GLN A 227 0.37 15.60 30.78
C GLN A 227 0.09 15.11 29.36
N ARG A 228 1.13 14.98 28.53
CA ARG A 228 0.94 14.55 27.15
C ARG A 228 0.46 13.10 27.04
N ALA A 229 0.96 12.21 27.90
CA ALA A 229 0.49 10.84 27.98
C ALA A 229 -1.01 10.78 28.35
N ALA A 230 -1.47 11.62 29.28
CA ALA A 230 -2.88 11.70 29.66
C ALA A 230 -3.77 12.25 28.53
N GLU A 231 -3.31 13.27 27.81
CA GLU A 231 -4.02 13.82 26.64
C GLU A 231 -4.19 12.76 25.54
N LEU A 232 -3.13 12.00 25.23
CA LEU A 232 -3.16 10.93 24.25
C LEU A 232 -4.07 9.77 24.66
N ASP A 233 -4.02 9.35 25.93
CA ASP A 233 -4.89 8.30 26.46
C ASP A 233 -6.37 8.73 26.45
N ALA A 234 -6.66 10.00 26.77
CA ALA A 234 -8.01 10.55 26.68
C ALA A 234 -8.53 10.56 25.24
N ALA A 235 -7.70 11.04 24.29
CA ALA A 235 -8.03 11.02 22.87
C ALA A 235 -8.28 9.59 22.36
N TRP A 236 -7.45 8.63 22.78
CA TRP A 236 -7.65 7.22 22.46
C TRP A 236 -8.97 6.67 22.98
N LYS A 237 -9.29 6.90 24.26
CA LYS A 237 -10.56 6.47 24.88
C LYS A 237 -11.76 7.06 24.16
N GLN A 238 -11.69 8.34 23.77
CA GLN A 238 -12.75 9.00 23.01
C GLN A 238 -12.95 8.38 21.63
N SER A 239 -11.87 8.15 20.88
CA SER A 239 -11.92 7.49 19.57
C SER A 239 -12.45 6.05 19.65
N ALA A 240 -11.99 5.29 20.65
CA ALA A 240 -12.47 3.93 20.90
C ALA A 240 -13.97 3.90 21.27
N ALA A 241 -14.45 4.87 22.06
CA ALA A 241 -15.86 5.00 22.40
C ALA A 241 -16.72 5.37 21.19
N GLN A 242 -16.26 6.26 20.31
CA GLN A 242 -16.96 6.60 19.07
C GLN A 242 -17.07 5.40 18.12
N LYS A 243 -15.99 4.64 17.95
CA LYS A 243 -16.00 3.40 17.15
C LYS A 243 -16.95 2.34 17.69
N LYS A 244 -17.17 2.29 19.01
CA LYS A 244 -18.16 1.39 19.64
C LYS A 244 -19.61 1.87 19.50
N ARG A 245 -19.84 3.18 19.33
CA ARG A 245 -21.16 3.81 19.19
C ARG A 245 -21.64 3.89 17.75
N ALA A 246 -20.75 3.85 16.76
CA ALA A 246 -21.13 3.72 15.36
C ALA A 246 -21.91 2.40 15.17
N PRO A 247 -23.15 2.43 14.63
CA PRO A 247 -23.92 1.22 14.43
C PRO A 247 -23.09 0.28 13.56
N ARG A 248 -22.75 -0.89 14.11
CA ARG A 248 -22.21 -1.99 13.31
C ARG A 248 -23.23 -2.22 12.20
N LYS A 249 -22.79 -2.17 10.93
CA LYS A 249 -23.62 -2.62 9.80
C LYS A 249 -24.30 -3.92 10.22
N PRO A 250 -25.62 -4.09 10.02
CA PRO A 250 -26.28 -5.35 10.33
C PRO A 250 -25.47 -6.46 9.65
N SER A 251 -24.89 -7.35 10.43
CA SER A 251 -24.35 -8.59 9.91
C SER A 251 -25.51 -9.28 9.22
N VAL A 252 -25.41 -9.44 7.89
CA VAL A 252 -26.31 -10.29 7.12
C VAL A 252 -26.44 -11.61 7.86
N PRO A 253 -27.65 -12.06 8.24
CA PRO A 253 -27.81 -13.34 8.91
C PRO A 253 -27.16 -14.42 8.04
N LYS A 254 -26.28 -15.23 8.62
CA LYS A 254 -25.75 -16.42 7.94
C LYS A 254 -26.95 -17.27 7.53
N GLU A 255 -27.10 -17.50 6.23
CA GLU A 255 -28.05 -18.50 5.72
C GLU A 255 -27.80 -19.84 6.42
N PRO A 256 -28.85 -20.56 6.86
CA PRO A 256 -28.70 -21.88 7.45
C PRO A 256 -28.05 -22.82 6.44
N LYS A 257 -27.01 -23.53 6.87
CA LYS A 257 -26.40 -24.60 6.06
C LYS A 257 -27.48 -25.62 5.69
N GLN A 258 -27.67 -25.87 4.40
CA GLN A 258 -28.51 -26.97 3.91
C GLN A 258 -28.05 -28.31 4.52
N PRO A 259 -28.98 -29.21 4.90
CA PRO A 259 -28.63 -30.55 5.39
C PRO A 259 -27.95 -31.36 4.28
N LYS A 260 -26.92 -32.13 4.64
CA LYS A 260 -26.28 -33.08 3.72
C LYS A 260 -27.28 -34.15 3.29
N GLU A 261 -27.37 -34.41 1.99
CA GLU A 261 -28.12 -35.53 1.42
C GLU A 261 -27.62 -36.88 1.99
N PRO A 262 -28.50 -37.86 2.21
CA PRO A 262 -28.11 -39.20 2.67
C PRO A 262 -27.39 -39.97 1.55
N LYS A 263 -26.36 -40.72 1.90
CA LYS A 263 -25.67 -41.63 0.97
C LYS A 263 -26.58 -42.78 0.55
N ASP A 264 -26.62 -43.05 -0.76
CA ASP A 264 -27.32 -44.19 -1.35
C ASP A 264 -26.85 -45.54 -0.77
N PRO A 265 -27.76 -46.53 -0.60
CA PRO A 265 -27.41 -47.87 -0.13
C PRO A 265 -26.68 -48.66 -1.22
N LYS A 266 -25.69 -49.46 -0.82
CA LYS A 266 -24.96 -50.40 -1.69
C LYS A 266 -25.88 -51.49 -2.24
N ASP A 267 -25.84 -51.69 -3.55
CA ASP A 267 -26.43 -52.85 -4.22
C ASP A 267 -25.72 -54.18 -3.85
N PRO A 268 -26.47 -55.29 -3.71
CA PRO A 268 -25.92 -56.61 -3.37
C PRO A 268 -25.40 -57.36 -4.62
N LYS A 269 -24.28 -58.08 -4.45
CA LYS A 269 -23.65 -58.98 -5.43
C LYS A 269 -24.41 -60.30 -5.60
N GLN A 270 -24.49 -60.83 -6.83
CA GLN A 270 -24.03 -62.16 -7.31
C GLN A 270 -24.62 -62.52 -8.71
N PRO A 271 -24.14 -63.55 -9.45
CA PRO A 271 -22.88 -64.31 -9.39
C PRO A 271 -22.12 -64.45 -10.74
N LYS A 272 -20.92 -65.07 -10.70
CA LYS A 272 -20.07 -65.53 -11.83
C LYS A 272 -20.65 -66.82 -12.45
N ASP A 273 -20.35 -67.37 -13.63
CA ASP A 273 -19.14 -67.63 -14.48
C ASP A 273 -19.69 -68.20 -15.84
N PRO A 274 -18.95 -68.60 -16.92
CA PRO A 274 -17.63 -69.26 -16.93
C PRO A 274 -16.65 -68.88 -18.07
N LYS A 275 -15.46 -69.49 -17.99
CA LYS A 275 -14.20 -69.19 -18.71
C LYS A 275 -13.87 -70.15 -19.88
N LYS A 276 -13.08 -69.57 -20.83
CA LYS A 276 -11.97 -70.11 -21.68
C LYS A 276 -12.30 -71.05 -22.87
N PRO A 277 -11.38 -71.32 -23.84
CA PRO A 277 -9.92 -71.01 -23.98
C PRO A 277 -9.55 -70.35 -25.34
N GLY A 278 -8.33 -69.99 -25.79
CA GLY A 278 -6.92 -70.14 -25.38
C GLY A 278 -6.00 -69.86 -26.59
N GLY A 279 -4.70 -69.59 -26.34
CA GLY A 279 -3.58 -69.59 -27.31
C GLY A 279 -3.09 -68.19 -27.74
N GLY A 280 -1.81 -67.81 -27.66
CA GLY A 280 -0.56 -68.45 -27.23
C GLY A 280 0.58 -67.41 -27.29
N ASP A 281 1.46 -67.48 -26.28
CA ASP A 281 2.73 -66.77 -25.97
C ASP A 281 3.84 -66.85 -27.07
N PRO A 282 5.11 -66.36 -26.90
CA PRO A 282 5.70 -65.23 -26.12
C PRO A 282 6.97 -64.54 -26.75
N LYS A 283 7.62 -63.61 -25.98
CA LYS A 283 9.07 -63.22 -25.90
C LYS A 283 9.68 -62.28 -26.96
N GLU A 284 10.64 -61.40 -26.72
CA GLU A 284 11.25 -60.66 -25.57
C GLU A 284 12.36 -59.72 -26.18
N PRO A 285 12.98 -58.78 -25.43
CA PRO A 285 13.61 -57.52 -25.93
C PRO A 285 15.14 -57.59 -26.14
N LYS A 286 15.76 -56.49 -26.63
CA LYS A 286 17.19 -56.14 -26.43
C LYS A 286 17.50 -54.66 -26.74
N ASP A 287 18.23 -54.02 -25.82
CA ASP A 287 18.72 -52.62 -25.82
C ASP A 287 20.03 -52.41 -26.67
N PRO A 288 20.86 -51.33 -26.51
CA PRO A 288 21.05 -50.26 -27.51
C PRO A 288 22.55 -50.04 -27.92
N LYS A 289 22.84 -49.12 -28.86
CA LYS A 289 24.07 -48.26 -28.90
C LYS A 289 24.17 -47.34 -30.15
N ASP A 290 24.60 -46.10 -29.87
CA ASP A 290 25.18 -44.99 -30.67
C ASP A 290 26.26 -45.35 -31.75
N PRO A 291 26.95 -44.40 -32.45
CA PRO A 291 26.62 -43.05 -33.01
C PRO A 291 27.23 -42.80 -34.44
N LYS A 292 26.89 -41.67 -35.12
CA LYS A 292 27.79 -40.72 -35.88
C LYS A 292 27.10 -39.88 -36.99
N LYS A 293 27.44 -38.57 -37.05
CA LYS A 293 27.34 -37.58 -38.17
C LYS A 293 28.41 -37.90 -39.27
N PRO A 294 28.53 -37.24 -40.48
CA PRO A 294 28.25 -35.83 -40.86
C PRO A 294 27.84 -35.50 -42.35
N GLY A 295 27.63 -34.20 -42.66
CA GLY A 295 27.71 -33.55 -44.01
C GLY A 295 26.37 -33.01 -44.58
N GLY A 296 26.20 -31.86 -45.25
CA GLY A 296 27.06 -30.73 -45.66
C GLY A 296 26.50 -30.01 -46.94
N GLY A 297 26.49 -28.67 -46.98
CA GLY A 297 26.41 -27.75 -48.18
C GLY A 297 25.01 -27.49 -48.80
N SER A 298 24.60 -26.33 -49.34
CA SER A 298 25.30 -25.18 -49.98
C SER A 298 24.36 -23.94 -50.03
N GLY A 299 24.81 -22.70 -49.75
CA GLY A 299 25.22 -21.63 -50.71
C GLY A 299 24.43 -20.34 -50.35
N GLU A 300 24.84 -19.07 -50.54
CA GLU A 300 25.99 -18.37 -51.12
C GLU A 300 25.86 -16.88 -50.67
N GLN A 301 26.97 -16.14 -50.49
CA GLN A 301 27.04 -14.74 -50.01
C GLN A 301 27.40 -13.81 -51.21
N PRO A 302 27.27 -12.46 -51.13
CA PRO A 302 28.44 -11.66 -50.72
C PRO A 302 28.15 -10.33 -49.94
N GLN A 303 29.18 -9.92 -49.19
CA GLN A 303 29.43 -8.67 -48.42
C GLN A 303 29.97 -7.54 -49.35
N PRO A 304 30.39 -6.29 -48.94
CA PRO A 304 31.13 -5.85 -47.71
C PRO A 304 30.74 -4.43 -47.17
N GLY A 305 31.29 -3.80 -46.12
CA GLY A 305 32.35 -4.08 -45.14
C GLY A 305 32.66 -2.83 -44.26
N GLY A 306 33.47 -3.03 -43.20
CA GLY A 306 34.23 -2.03 -42.39
C GLY A 306 33.54 -1.43 -41.15
N GLU A 307 34.12 -1.25 -39.95
CA GLU A 307 35.44 -1.56 -39.35
C GLU A 307 35.32 -1.48 -37.79
N LYS A 308 36.31 -2.03 -37.06
CA LYS A 308 36.43 -2.16 -35.59
C LYS A 308 36.71 -0.85 -34.84
N PRO A 309 36.71 -0.88 -33.48
CA PRO A 309 37.99 -0.65 -32.77
C PRO A 309 38.33 -1.66 -31.65
N LYS A 310 39.64 -1.86 -31.43
CA LYS A 310 40.28 -2.68 -30.38
C LYS A 310 40.55 -1.85 -29.10
N LYS A 311 40.65 -2.54 -27.96
CA LYS A 311 41.26 -2.10 -26.68
C LYS A 311 42.72 -1.64 -26.85
N PRO A 312 43.22 -0.79 -25.93
CA PRO A 312 44.59 -0.86 -25.42
C PRO A 312 44.63 -1.34 -23.96
N GLY A 313 45.72 -2.01 -23.59
CA GLY A 313 46.14 -2.22 -22.20
C GLY A 313 47.56 -1.70 -22.02
N GLY A 314 48.01 -1.51 -20.78
CA GLY A 314 49.40 -1.27 -20.45
C GLY A 314 49.63 -0.46 -19.16
N ASP A 315 50.05 -1.19 -18.11
CA ASP A 315 51.03 -0.90 -17.06
C ASP A 315 51.33 0.52 -16.54
N GLY A 316 51.47 0.64 -15.21
CA GLY A 316 52.39 1.59 -14.57
C GLY A 316 51.90 2.26 -13.29
N ASN A 317 52.34 1.76 -12.13
CA ASN A 317 52.41 2.49 -10.85
C ASN A 317 53.16 3.84 -11.03
N PRO A 318 52.85 4.91 -10.27
CA PRO A 318 53.68 5.15 -9.09
C PRO A 318 53.00 5.78 -7.86
N ASP A 319 53.75 5.60 -6.79
CA ASP A 319 53.69 6.06 -5.41
C ASP A 319 53.79 7.61 -5.21
N ILE A 320 53.17 8.09 -4.13
CA ILE A 320 53.47 9.23 -3.21
C ILE A 320 54.19 10.50 -3.74
N HIS A 321 53.56 11.69 -3.58
CA HIS A 321 53.95 12.76 -2.62
C HIS A 321 53.14 14.05 -2.82
N LEU A 322 52.50 14.53 -1.73
CA LEU A 322 52.12 15.93 -1.54
C LEU A 322 53.29 16.67 -0.87
N PRO A 323 53.59 17.93 -1.25
CA PRO A 323 54.29 18.86 -0.36
C PRO A 323 53.30 19.80 0.35
N GLU A 324 53.62 20.11 1.61
CA GLU A 324 53.13 21.26 2.36
C GLU A 324 53.66 22.56 1.73
N GLU A 325 52.80 23.58 1.62
CA GLU A 325 52.94 24.92 2.21
C GLU A 325 51.58 25.63 2.20
#